data_AF-A0A836WDU3-F1
#
_entry.id   AF-A0A836WDU3-F1
#
_cell.length_a   1.000
_cell.length_b   1.000
_cell.length_c   1.000
_cell.angle_alpha   90.00
_cell.angle_beta   90.00
_cell.angle_gamma   90.00
#
_symmetry.space_group_name_H-M   'P 1'
#
loop_
_entity.id
_entity.type
_entity.pdbx_description
1 polymer ?
#
loop_
_entity_poly.entity_id
_entity_poly.type
_entity_poly.pdbx_seq_one_letter_code
_entity_poly.pdbx_strand_id
1 'polypeptide(L)'
;MYQINFTLTPIIPGSIQEQCLLVLHGDGGNGKSTFIDTIMTLLGDYGMVAAPEILVKRRNEQHPTEIANLKGARFVAVNETEKGRSFDENRVKMITGETSITSRFMRGDFFTFKQEYTFWLCTNNKPNIKGTDKGIWRRIRLIPFENTISDKTIDHQLLNKLGREMSGILNWAIEGCLKWQKEGLDIPTAVTQATEEYRSDQDALGRFIDECCEVNVNAQVKTSELFKAYKTWCDENGDRAEKNNEFGKSLRKRGFEPSRSKTSRFYNGIQLLSGGDGLGDGYEANDDGALDKKGDSGDSFTENSSREALAQATHGVKLSPLSPIRQDSNNDGASQPSPSNLKLSPSLNNLALTPSQGQAEQSFNYYNDIFELSTKGLSWVNIRAQLTPQYGTALLDNAKKDLITEGFVTYNQHTDKLTMLN
;
A
#
# COMPACT_ATOMS: atom_id res chain seq x y z
N MET A 1 -10.79 -4.20 12.87
CA MET A 1 -10.20 -5.57 12.88
C MET A 1 -10.41 -6.31 11.56
N TYR A 2 -11.64 -6.47 11.04
CA TYR A 2 -11.89 -7.18 9.77
C TYR A 2 -11.13 -6.61 8.55
N GLN A 3 -10.99 -5.29 8.45
CA GLN A 3 -10.23 -4.64 7.36
C GLN A 3 -8.76 -5.03 7.35
N ILE A 4 -8.16 -5.27 8.51
CA ILE A 4 -6.72 -5.53 8.63
C ILE A 4 -6.44 -7.01 8.33
N ASN A 5 -7.36 -7.93 8.68
CA ASN A 5 -7.12 -9.36 8.47
C ASN A 5 -7.00 -9.67 6.97
N PHE A 6 -7.91 -9.13 6.17
CA PHE A 6 -7.89 -9.13 4.70
C PHE A 6 -6.53 -8.75 4.09
N THR A 7 -5.78 -7.87 4.74
CA THR A 7 -4.59 -7.29 4.15
C THR A 7 -3.31 -8.09 4.36
N LEU A 8 -3.19 -8.82 5.48
CA LEU A 8 -1.97 -9.56 5.83
C LEU A 8 -1.89 -10.95 5.22
N THR A 9 -3.03 -11.40 4.69
CA THR A 9 -3.27 -12.77 4.30
C THR A 9 -2.41 -13.32 3.17
N PRO A 10 -2.24 -12.60 2.05
CA PRO A 10 -1.40 -13.08 0.96
C PRO A 10 0.10 -12.88 1.26
N ILE A 11 0.45 -12.03 2.23
CA ILE A 11 1.85 -11.68 2.54
C ILE A 11 2.58 -12.84 3.22
N ILE A 12 1.95 -13.51 4.19
CA ILE A 12 2.59 -14.61 4.91
C ILE A 12 3.12 -15.71 3.97
N PRO A 13 2.35 -16.21 2.99
CA PRO A 13 2.85 -17.20 2.02
C PRO A 13 3.64 -16.58 0.86
N GLY A 14 3.72 -15.26 0.74
CA GLY A 14 4.29 -14.59 -0.46
C GLY A 14 3.45 -14.79 -1.72
N SER A 15 2.12 -14.86 -1.57
CA SER A 15 1.19 -15.05 -2.69
C SER A 15 0.93 -13.75 -3.44
N ILE A 16 0.93 -13.84 -4.78
CA ILE A 16 0.65 -12.73 -5.69
C ILE A 16 -0.68 -12.90 -6.45
N GLN A 17 -1.48 -13.92 -6.10
CA GLN A 17 -2.73 -14.28 -6.79
C GLN A 17 -3.75 -13.14 -6.85
N GLU A 18 -3.73 -12.25 -5.85
CA GLU A 18 -4.68 -11.14 -5.74
C GLU A 18 -4.34 -9.97 -6.66
N GLN A 19 -3.13 -9.94 -7.21
CA GLN A 19 -2.63 -8.89 -8.10
C GLN A 19 -2.95 -7.48 -7.58
N CYS A 20 -2.69 -7.22 -6.30
CA CYS A 20 -3.18 -6.03 -5.63
C CYS A 20 -2.08 -5.05 -5.18
N LEU A 21 -2.44 -3.77 -5.18
CA LEU A 21 -1.74 -2.65 -4.57
C LEU A 21 -2.65 -2.10 -3.47
N LEU A 22 -2.24 -2.24 -2.22
CA LEU A 22 -3.00 -1.74 -1.08
C LEU A 22 -2.60 -0.29 -0.81
N VAL A 23 -3.59 0.60 -0.75
CA VAL A 23 -3.38 2.04 -0.55
C VAL A 23 -4.00 2.45 0.78
N LEU A 24 -3.17 2.72 1.78
CA LEU A 24 -3.61 3.27 3.07
C LEU A 24 -3.76 4.77 2.95
N HIS A 25 -4.98 5.27 3.15
CA HIS A 25 -5.31 6.69 2.98
C HIS A 25 -5.96 7.27 4.24
N GLY A 26 -5.51 8.46 4.66
CA GLY A 26 -6.09 9.23 5.77
C GLY A 26 -5.30 10.51 6.06
N ASP A 27 -5.84 11.44 6.83
CA ASP A 27 -5.33 12.82 6.96
C ASP A 27 -4.13 13.00 7.90
N GLY A 28 -3.59 11.90 8.46
CA GLY A 28 -2.46 11.92 9.39
C GLY A 28 -2.92 11.69 10.83
N GLY A 29 -2.05 11.11 11.66
CA GLY A 29 -2.42 10.75 13.04
C GLY A 29 -3.42 9.59 13.15
N ASN A 30 -3.68 8.86 12.06
CA ASN A 30 -4.65 7.74 12.04
C ASN A 30 -4.03 6.37 12.32
N GLY A 31 -2.74 6.29 12.63
CA GLY A 31 -2.03 5.02 12.88
C GLY A 31 -1.54 4.27 11.64
N LYS A 32 -1.58 4.88 10.44
CA LYS A 32 -1.07 4.25 9.19
C LYS A 32 0.40 3.82 9.31
N SER A 33 1.27 4.72 9.77
CA SER A 33 2.70 4.44 9.96
C SER A 33 2.91 3.35 11.01
N THR A 34 2.23 3.45 12.16
CA THR A 34 2.28 2.42 13.21
C THR A 34 1.88 1.05 12.68
N PHE A 35 0.84 0.98 11.85
CA PHE A 35 0.43 -0.26 11.20
C PHE A 35 1.55 -0.82 10.30
N ILE A 36 2.08 -0.01 9.36
CA ILE A 36 3.19 -0.42 8.49
C ILE A 36 4.40 -0.90 9.31
N ASP A 37 4.81 -0.15 10.32
CA ASP A 37 5.97 -0.47 11.18
C ASP A 37 5.77 -1.77 11.95
N THR A 38 4.54 -2.05 12.40
CA THR A 38 4.18 -3.29 13.07
C THR A 38 4.35 -4.49 12.13
N ILE A 39 3.93 -4.37 10.87
CA ILE A 39 4.06 -5.44 9.87
C ILE A 39 5.51 -5.61 9.41
N MET A 40 6.25 -4.52 9.23
CA MET A 40 7.68 -4.55 8.96
C MET A 40 8.43 -5.30 10.07
N THR A 41 8.11 -4.99 11.33
CA THR A 41 8.70 -5.67 12.49
C THR A 41 8.34 -7.15 12.53
N LEU A 42 7.08 -7.48 12.25
CA LEU A 42 6.59 -8.86 12.22
C LEU A 42 7.31 -9.73 11.16
N LEU A 43 7.58 -9.16 9.98
CA LEU A 43 8.13 -9.89 8.84
C LEU A 43 9.66 -9.87 8.78
N GLY A 44 10.32 -8.98 9.53
CA GLY A 44 11.78 -8.84 9.53
C GLY A 44 12.32 -8.66 8.12
N ASP A 45 13.26 -9.52 7.72
CA ASP A 45 13.94 -9.47 6.42
C ASP A 45 13.02 -9.70 5.21
N TYR A 46 11.79 -10.17 5.42
CA TYR A 46 10.78 -10.25 4.36
C TYR A 46 10.04 -8.93 4.11
N GLY A 47 10.20 -7.94 5.00
CA GLY A 47 9.66 -6.59 4.86
C GLY A 47 10.69 -5.64 4.25
N MET A 48 10.29 -4.88 3.25
CA MET A 48 11.14 -3.88 2.60
C MET A 48 10.44 -2.53 2.47
N VAL A 49 11.22 -1.46 2.48
CA VAL A 49 10.75 -0.11 2.11
C VAL A 49 11.28 0.21 0.71
N ALA A 50 10.39 0.66 -0.17
CA ALA A 50 10.74 1.13 -1.51
C ALA A 50 10.42 2.61 -1.67
N ALA A 51 11.18 3.27 -2.52
CA ALA A 51 10.98 4.68 -2.83
C ALA A 51 9.70 4.87 -3.68
N PRO A 52 8.94 5.98 -3.52
CA PRO A 52 7.64 6.16 -4.17
C PRO A 52 7.67 6.10 -5.69
N GLU A 53 8.81 6.43 -6.27
CA GLU A 53 9.02 6.41 -7.70
C GLU A 53 8.95 5.01 -8.34
N ILE A 54 8.96 3.95 -7.53
CA ILE A 54 8.68 2.63 -8.05
C ILE A 54 7.24 2.52 -8.59
N LEU A 55 6.33 3.34 -8.06
CA LEU A 55 4.89 3.39 -8.40
C LEU A 55 4.51 4.58 -9.31
N VAL A 56 5.24 5.70 -9.27
CA VAL A 56 4.84 6.95 -9.95
C VAL A 56 5.64 7.25 -11.22
N LYS A 57 5.03 8.01 -12.15
CA LYS A 57 5.68 8.40 -13.42
C LYS A 57 6.89 9.32 -13.19
N ARG A 58 8.06 8.92 -13.71
CA ARG A 58 9.27 9.77 -13.79
C ARG A 58 9.41 10.44 -15.17
N ARG A 59 10.14 11.56 -15.22
CA ARG A 59 10.50 12.25 -16.48
C ARG A 59 11.75 11.64 -17.17
N ASN A 60 12.61 10.93 -16.43
CA ASN A 60 13.85 10.32 -16.94
C ASN A 60 13.96 8.83 -16.57
N GLU A 61 14.87 8.14 -17.27
CA GLU A 61 15.10 6.69 -17.43
C GLU A 61 14.74 5.71 -16.29
N GLN A 62 14.33 4.53 -16.75
CA GLN A 62 13.95 3.37 -15.95
C GLN A 62 15.21 2.75 -15.31
N HIS A 63 15.23 2.60 -13.98
CA HIS A 63 16.24 1.80 -13.29
C HIS A 63 15.62 0.46 -12.88
N PRO A 64 15.84 -0.64 -13.65
CA PRO A 64 15.46 -1.99 -13.23
C PRO A 64 15.93 -2.30 -11.81
N THR A 65 17.07 -1.73 -11.41
CA THR A 65 17.72 -1.90 -10.11
C THR A 65 16.81 -1.75 -8.90
N GLU A 66 15.83 -0.84 -8.92
CA GLU A 66 14.87 -0.72 -7.81
C GLU A 66 14.05 -2.00 -7.61
N ILE A 67 13.68 -2.68 -8.70
CA ILE A 67 12.94 -3.93 -8.67
C ILE A 67 13.85 -5.11 -8.33
N ALA A 68 15.13 -5.05 -8.69
CA ALA A 68 16.10 -6.11 -8.37
C ALA A 68 16.23 -6.33 -6.86
N ASN A 69 16.15 -5.25 -6.08
CA ASN A 69 16.23 -5.30 -4.63
C ASN A 69 15.03 -6.00 -3.97
N LEU A 70 13.89 -6.14 -4.67
CA LEU A 70 12.68 -6.74 -4.11
C LEU A 70 12.68 -8.27 -4.12
N LYS A 71 13.73 -8.90 -4.64
CA LYS A 71 13.85 -10.35 -4.65
C LYS A 71 13.86 -10.89 -3.22
N GLY A 72 12.90 -11.75 -2.90
CA GLY A 72 12.74 -12.35 -1.57
C GLY A 72 11.87 -11.54 -0.61
N ALA A 73 11.44 -10.33 -0.99
CA ALA A 73 10.47 -9.57 -0.20
C ALA A 73 9.08 -10.20 -0.27
N ARG A 74 8.32 -10.07 0.82
CA ARG A 74 6.88 -10.42 0.90
C ARG A 74 5.99 -9.20 1.13
N PHE A 75 6.54 -8.18 1.76
CA PHE A 75 5.86 -6.92 2.03
C PHE A 75 6.72 -5.76 1.61
N VAL A 76 6.19 -4.88 0.76
CA VAL A 76 6.91 -3.70 0.27
C VAL A 76 6.12 -2.45 0.62
N ALA A 77 6.57 -1.73 1.65
CA ALA A 77 6.01 -0.45 2.04
C ALA A 77 6.55 0.67 1.16
N VAL A 78 5.67 1.57 0.75
CA VAL A 78 5.97 2.78 0.00
C VAL A 78 5.32 3.95 0.72
N ASN A 79 6.13 4.90 1.18
CA ASN A 79 5.63 6.07 1.90
C ASN A 79 5.70 7.29 0.98
N GLU A 80 4.54 7.79 0.54
CA GLU A 80 4.45 8.95 -0.34
C GLU A 80 4.03 10.19 0.44
N THR A 81 4.68 11.32 0.14
CA THR A 81 4.41 12.60 0.80
C THR A 81 4.03 13.72 -0.18
N GLU A 82 4.22 13.53 -1.48
CA GLU A 82 3.98 14.58 -2.46
C GLU A 82 2.58 14.53 -3.09
N LYS A 83 1.85 15.64 -3.00
CA LYS A 83 0.53 15.80 -3.62
C LYS A 83 0.63 15.87 -5.14
N GLY A 84 -0.32 15.25 -5.85
CA GLY A 84 -0.50 15.42 -7.30
C GLY A 84 0.36 14.52 -8.19
N ARG A 85 1.10 13.56 -7.63
CA ARG A 85 1.80 12.54 -8.41
C ARG A 85 0.80 11.58 -9.07
N SER A 86 1.11 11.11 -10.28
CA SER A 86 0.31 10.11 -10.98
C SER A 86 0.97 8.74 -10.95
N PHE A 87 0.18 7.69 -10.78
CA PHE A 87 0.69 6.32 -10.96
C PHE A 87 1.20 6.10 -12.37
N ASP A 88 2.29 5.34 -12.47
CA ASP A 88 2.67 4.68 -13.72
C ASP A 88 1.89 3.37 -13.84
N GLU A 89 0.73 3.45 -14.51
CA GLU A 89 -0.16 2.29 -14.70
C GLU A 89 0.53 1.07 -15.29
N ASN A 90 1.52 1.26 -16.17
CA ASN A 90 2.25 0.14 -16.75
C ASN A 90 3.16 -0.52 -15.70
N ARG A 91 3.86 0.29 -14.88
CA ARG A 91 4.66 -0.23 -13.78
C ARG A 91 3.80 -0.90 -12.73
N VAL A 92 2.69 -0.28 -12.31
CA VAL A 92 1.77 -0.90 -11.34
C VAL A 92 1.26 -2.24 -11.87
N LYS A 93 0.85 -2.33 -13.15
CA LYS A 93 0.42 -3.61 -13.75
C LYS A 93 1.52 -4.67 -13.76
N MET A 94 2.78 -4.27 -14.00
CA MET A 94 3.94 -5.15 -14.03
C MET A 94 4.26 -5.69 -12.63
N ILE A 95 4.39 -4.81 -11.64
CA ILE A 95 4.80 -5.16 -10.27
C ILE A 95 3.69 -5.80 -9.42
N THR A 96 2.45 -5.74 -9.88
CA THR A 96 1.32 -6.49 -9.28
C THR A 96 0.93 -7.69 -10.13
N GLY A 97 1.66 -7.98 -11.21
CA GLY A 97 1.39 -9.10 -12.10
C GLY A 97 1.85 -10.45 -11.50
N GLU A 98 1.41 -11.54 -12.12
CA GLU A 98 1.80 -12.91 -11.73
C GLU A 98 3.06 -13.42 -12.43
N THR A 99 3.61 -12.64 -13.35
CA THR A 99 4.74 -13.05 -14.17
C THR A 99 6.07 -12.79 -13.46
N SER A 100 7.07 -13.62 -13.74
CA SER A 100 8.45 -13.34 -13.34
C SER A 100 8.91 -12.00 -13.92
N ILE A 101 9.73 -11.28 -13.15
CA ILE A 101 10.32 -10.02 -13.57
C ILE A 101 11.81 -10.23 -13.82
N THR A 102 12.29 -9.69 -14.94
CA THR A 102 13.71 -9.60 -15.25
C THR A 102 14.24 -8.23 -14.82
N SER A 103 15.29 -8.24 -14.01
CA SER A 103 15.93 -7.04 -13.49
C SER A 103 17.43 -7.22 -13.31
N ARG A 104 18.16 -6.17 -12.93
CA ARG A 104 19.60 -6.21 -12.65
C ARG A 104 19.99 -5.25 -11.55
N PHE A 105 20.95 -5.64 -10.73
CA PHE A 105 21.62 -4.70 -9.82
C PHE A 105 22.43 -3.67 -10.62
N MET A 106 22.80 -2.56 -9.96
CA MET A 106 23.62 -1.53 -10.60
C MET A 106 24.95 -2.15 -11.06
N ARG A 107 25.23 -2.06 -12.38
CA ARG A 107 26.40 -2.68 -13.03
C ARG A 107 26.47 -4.22 -12.93
N GLY A 108 25.37 -4.88 -12.56
CA GLY A 108 25.25 -6.33 -12.58
C GLY A 108 24.56 -6.86 -13.83
N ASP A 109 24.60 -8.18 -14.00
CA ASP A 109 23.88 -8.90 -15.04
C ASP A 109 22.38 -8.97 -14.75
N PHE A 110 21.61 -9.18 -15.82
CA PHE A 110 20.19 -9.44 -15.70
C PHE A 110 19.94 -10.80 -15.06
N PHE A 111 18.98 -10.84 -14.15
CA PHE A 111 18.43 -12.05 -13.58
C PHE A 111 16.91 -11.96 -13.57
N THR A 112 16.27 -13.12 -13.60
CA THR A 112 14.81 -13.24 -13.54
C THR A 112 14.42 -13.87 -12.22
N PHE A 113 13.40 -13.33 -11.56
CA PHE A 113 12.86 -13.89 -10.33
C PHE A 113 11.34 -13.84 -10.33
N LYS A 114 10.73 -14.76 -9.57
CA LYS A 114 9.29 -14.76 -9.34
C LYS A 114 8.96 -13.73 -8.26
N GLN A 115 7.90 -12.97 -8.47
CA GLN A 115 7.42 -12.01 -7.48
C GLN A 115 6.80 -12.76 -6.29
N GLU A 116 7.10 -12.31 -5.07
CA GLU A 116 6.58 -12.88 -3.83
C GLU A 116 6.04 -11.79 -2.89
N TYR A 117 6.05 -10.53 -3.34
CA TYR A 117 5.69 -9.37 -2.55
C TYR A 117 4.31 -8.81 -2.87
N THR A 118 3.72 -8.14 -1.88
CA THR A 118 2.59 -7.22 -2.05
C THR A 118 3.02 -5.80 -1.72
N PHE A 119 2.61 -4.83 -2.55
CA PHE A 119 2.90 -3.42 -2.35
C PHE A 119 1.85 -2.74 -1.46
N TRP A 120 2.35 -1.88 -0.59
CA TRP A 120 1.57 -1.08 0.36
C TRP A 120 1.96 0.38 0.27
N LEU A 121 1.09 1.18 -0.32
CA LEU A 121 1.26 2.62 -0.38
C LEU A 121 0.61 3.26 0.84
N CYS A 122 1.41 3.89 1.68
CA CYS A 122 0.94 4.80 2.73
C CYS A 122 0.96 6.23 2.18
N THR A 123 -0.21 6.88 2.13
CA THR A 123 -0.31 8.26 1.61
C THR A 123 -1.41 9.05 2.31
N ASN A 124 -1.25 10.37 2.36
CA ASN A 124 -2.31 11.31 2.74
C ASN A 124 -3.05 11.86 1.51
N ASN A 125 -2.47 11.76 0.32
CA ASN A 125 -3.08 12.22 -0.92
C ASN A 125 -3.20 11.05 -1.90
N LYS A 126 -4.42 10.76 -2.36
CA LYS A 126 -4.64 9.71 -3.36
C LYS A 126 -3.87 10.07 -4.65
N PRO A 127 -3.03 9.18 -5.21
CA PRO A 127 -2.34 9.45 -6.48
C PRO A 127 -3.31 9.65 -7.63
N ASN A 128 -2.92 10.36 -8.67
CA ASN A 128 -3.76 10.50 -9.86
C ASN A 128 -3.68 9.24 -10.74
N ILE A 129 -4.81 8.74 -11.22
CA ILE A 129 -4.89 7.60 -12.15
C ILE A 129 -5.55 8.10 -13.43
N LYS A 130 -4.87 7.89 -14.56
CA LYS A 130 -5.42 8.39 -15.82
C LYS A 130 -6.49 7.43 -16.33
N GLY A 131 -7.71 7.93 -16.45
CA GLY A 131 -8.82 7.24 -17.09
C GLY A 131 -9.42 6.08 -16.30
N THR A 132 -10.44 5.47 -16.89
CA THR A 132 -11.24 4.38 -16.31
C THR A 132 -10.73 3.00 -16.72
N ASP A 133 -9.42 2.83 -16.88
CA ASP A 133 -8.85 1.53 -17.25
C ASP A 133 -9.11 0.49 -16.15
N LYS A 134 -10.00 -0.46 -16.45
CA LYS A 134 -10.33 -1.59 -15.55
C LYS A 134 -9.07 -2.34 -15.09
N GLY A 135 -8.01 -2.34 -15.90
CA GLY A 135 -6.76 -3.02 -15.59
C GLY A 135 -6.05 -2.46 -14.37
N ILE A 136 -6.02 -1.14 -14.15
CA ILE A 136 -5.40 -0.57 -12.96
C ILE A 136 -6.35 -0.64 -11.77
N TRP A 137 -7.63 -0.31 -11.97
CA TRP A 137 -8.62 -0.27 -10.90
C TRP A 137 -8.88 -1.62 -10.25
N ARG A 138 -8.81 -2.73 -11.01
CA ARG A 138 -8.93 -4.08 -10.42
C ARG A 138 -7.79 -4.45 -9.45
N ARG A 139 -6.67 -3.72 -9.50
CA ARG A 139 -5.48 -3.95 -8.66
C ARG A 139 -5.47 -3.08 -7.42
N ILE A 140 -6.14 -1.92 -7.45
CA ILE A 140 -6.12 -0.99 -6.34
C ILE A 140 -7.13 -1.41 -5.29
N ARG A 141 -6.72 -1.36 -4.02
CA ARG A 141 -7.62 -1.44 -2.87
C ARG A 141 -7.32 -0.26 -1.96
N LEU A 142 -8.23 0.71 -1.93
CA LEU A 142 -8.12 1.87 -1.04
C LEU A 142 -8.64 1.48 0.35
N ILE A 143 -7.79 1.57 1.35
CA ILE A 143 -8.11 1.24 2.73
C ILE A 143 -8.21 2.57 3.51
N PRO A 144 -9.44 2.98 3.87
CA PRO A 144 -9.66 4.26 4.53
C PRO A 144 -9.28 4.15 6.02
N PHE A 145 -8.33 4.97 6.45
CA PHE A 145 -7.93 5.17 7.85
C PHE A 145 -8.58 6.45 8.36
N GLU A 146 -9.87 6.38 8.69
CA GLU A 146 -10.72 7.53 9.01
C GLU A 146 -10.61 7.99 10.48
N ASN A 147 -10.18 7.09 11.36
CA ASN A 147 -10.07 7.39 12.78
C ASN A 147 -8.87 8.27 13.06
N THR A 148 -9.10 9.53 13.40
CA THR A 148 -8.03 10.45 13.82
C THR A 148 -7.78 10.29 15.31
N ILE A 149 -6.55 9.95 15.69
CA ILE A 149 -6.16 9.80 17.09
C ILE A 149 -5.85 11.20 17.63
N SER A 150 -6.58 11.63 18.65
CA SER A 150 -6.31 12.93 19.28
C SER A 150 -4.98 12.92 20.02
N ASP A 151 -4.26 14.05 20.05
CA ASP A 151 -2.96 14.18 20.74
C ASP A 151 -2.99 13.74 22.21
N LYS A 152 -4.13 13.92 22.88
CA LYS A 152 -4.33 13.53 24.29
C LYS A 152 -4.42 12.01 24.50
N THR A 153 -4.74 11.28 23.45
CA THR A 153 -4.95 9.81 23.46
C THR A 153 -3.81 9.06 22.77
N ILE A 154 -2.79 9.76 22.26
CA ILE A 154 -1.63 9.13 21.62
C ILE A 154 -0.83 8.38 22.67
N ASP A 155 -0.72 7.07 22.47
CA ASP A 155 0.19 6.23 23.23
C ASP A 155 1.55 6.19 22.53
N HIS A 156 2.51 6.99 22.99
CA HIS A 156 3.86 7.03 22.45
C HIS A 156 4.64 5.70 22.65
N GLN A 157 4.15 4.80 23.51
CA GLN A 157 4.74 3.48 23.72
C GLN A 157 4.03 2.38 22.93
N LEU A 158 3.06 2.72 22.07
CA LEU A 158 2.24 1.75 21.36
C LEU A 158 3.07 0.76 20.55
N LEU A 159 4.09 1.21 19.82
CA LEU A 159 4.98 0.31 19.07
C LEU A 159 5.71 -0.69 19.98
N ASN A 160 6.17 -0.26 21.16
CA ASN A 160 6.81 -1.14 22.13
C ASN A 160 5.82 -2.17 22.70
N LYS A 161 4.57 -1.76 22.95
CA LYS A 161 3.51 -2.66 23.40
C LYS A 161 3.17 -3.68 22.32
N LEU A 162 2.97 -3.24 21.09
CA LEU A 162 2.75 -4.12 19.94
C LEU A 162 3.93 -5.09 19.76
N GLY A 163 5.17 -4.62 19.90
CA GLY A 163 6.37 -5.44 19.87
C GLY A 163 6.36 -6.61 20.86
N ARG A 164 5.75 -6.45 22.04
CA ARG A 164 5.58 -7.55 23.02
C ARG A 164 4.48 -8.53 22.62
N GLU A 165 3.51 -8.08 21.82
CA GLU A 165 2.37 -8.86 21.35
C GLU A 165 2.61 -9.50 19.95
N MET A 166 3.84 -9.47 19.42
CA MET A 166 4.17 -9.97 18.06
C MET A 166 3.68 -11.40 17.83
N SER A 167 3.80 -12.28 18.83
CA SER A 167 3.32 -13.66 18.67
C SER A 167 1.80 -13.77 18.50
N GLY A 168 1.03 -12.88 19.13
CA GLY A 168 -0.42 -12.79 18.95
C GLY A 168 -0.78 -12.22 17.58
N ILE A 169 -0.06 -11.19 17.14
CA ILE A 169 -0.25 -10.59 15.80
C ILE A 169 0.10 -11.59 14.70
N LEU A 170 1.17 -12.38 14.88
CA LEU A 170 1.54 -13.46 13.96
C LEU A 170 0.45 -14.53 13.88
N ASN A 171 -0.02 -15.02 15.04
CA ASN A 171 -1.08 -16.02 15.09
C ASN A 171 -2.35 -15.52 14.38
N TRP A 172 -2.70 -14.26 14.59
CA TRP A 172 -3.84 -13.63 13.93
C TRP A 172 -3.66 -13.52 12.41
N ALA A 173 -2.45 -13.17 11.93
CA ALA A 173 -2.13 -13.15 10.51
C ALA A 173 -2.15 -14.57 9.89
N ILE A 174 -1.71 -15.60 10.61
CA ILE A 174 -1.77 -17.00 10.19
C ILE A 174 -3.21 -17.48 10.10
N GLU A 175 -4.05 -17.18 11.10
CA GLU A 175 -5.47 -17.50 11.07
C GLU A 175 -6.15 -16.88 9.85
N GLY A 176 -5.84 -15.61 9.57
CA GLY A 176 -6.19 -14.95 8.31
C GLY A 176 -5.77 -15.77 7.11
N CYS A 177 -4.48 -16.12 7.03
CA CYS A 177 -3.89 -16.85 5.91
C CYS A 177 -4.66 -18.14 5.60
N LEU A 178 -4.97 -18.91 6.65
CA LEU A 178 -5.71 -20.16 6.54
C LEU A 178 -7.15 -19.94 6.06
N LYS A 179 -7.80 -18.85 6.49
CA LYS A 179 -9.14 -18.49 6.04
C LYS A 179 -9.16 -18.14 4.54
N TRP A 180 -8.26 -17.29 4.10
CA TRP A 180 -8.12 -16.90 2.69
C TRP A 180 -7.78 -18.08 1.77
N GLN A 181 -6.93 -19.01 2.20
CA GLN A 181 -6.64 -20.20 1.40
C GLN A 181 -7.88 -21.06 1.15
N LYS A 182 -8.87 -21.02 2.06
CA LYS A 182 -10.12 -21.79 1.95
C LYS A 182 -11.21 -21.04 1.18
N GLU A 183 -11.35 -19.74 1.45
CA GLU A 183 -12.50 -18.95 1.02
C GLU A 183 -12.18 -17.95 -0.09
N GLY A 184 -10.89 -17.70 -0.35
CA GLY A 184 -10.41 -16.60 -1.17
C GLY A 184 -10.39 -15.27 -0.42
N LEU A 185 -10.07 -14.20 -1.15
CA LEU A 185 -9.95 -12.86 -0.57
C LEU A 185 -11.30 -12.14 -0.58
N ASP A 186 -11.92 -12.05 0.59
CA ASP A 186 -13.17 -11.30 0.79
C ASP A 186 -12.89 -9.81 1.07
N ILE A 187 -13.19 -8.95 0.09
CA ILE A 187 -12.92 -7.50 0.18
C ILE A 187 -14.01 -6.82 1.03
N PRO A 188 -13.65 -6.17 2.16
CA PRO A 188 -14.62 -5.49 3.00
C PRO A 188 -15.37 -4.38 2.26
N THR A 189 -16.66 -4.21 2.54
CA THR A 189 -17.52 -3.18 1.92
C THR A 189 -16.92 -1.77 1.98
N ALA A 190 -16.31 -1.40 3.11
CA ALA A 190 -15.65 -0.10 3.26
C ALA A 190 -14.49 0.11 2.29
N VAL A 191 -13.71 -0.94 1.98
CA VAL A 191 -12.62 -0.89 0.99
C VAL A 191 -13.19 -0.80 -0.42
N THR A 192 -14.25 -1.55 -0.71
CA THR A 192 -14.94 -1.51 -2.00
C THR A 192 -15.54 -0.14 -2.28
N GLN A 193 -16.24 0.45 -1.31
CA GLN A 193 -16.83 1.80 -1.41
C GLN A 193 -15.75 2.86 -1.58
N ALA A 194 -14.74 2.88 -0.72
CA ALA A 194 -13.65 3.87 -0.81
C ALA A 194 -12.89 3.77 -2.14
N THR A 195 -12.70 2.56 -2.67
CA THR A 195 -12.05 2.35 -3.97
C THR A 195 -12.91 2.86 -5.12
N GLU A 196 -14.23 2.63 -5.10
CA GLU A 196 -15.13 3.11 -6.16
C GLU A 196 -15.33 4.64 -6.10
N GLU A 197 -15.41 5.22 -4.90
CA GLU A 197 -15.39 6.68 -4.71
C GLU A 197 -14.12 7.29 -5.30
N TYR A 198 -12.96 6.73 -4.96
CA TYR A 198 -11.69 7.17 -5.55
C TYR A 198 -11.68 7.02 -7.08
N ARG A 199 -12.30 5.98 -7.62
CA ARG A 199 -12.43 5.81 -9.07
C ARG A 199 -13.32 6.87 -9.71
N SER A 200 -14.45 7.18 -9.08
CA SER A 200 -15.37 8.22 -9.52
C SER A 200 -14.71 9.60 -9.47
N ASP A 201 -13.99 9.91 -8.40
CA ASP A 201 -13.22 11.16 -8.24
C ASP A 201 -12.27 11.39 -9.44
N GLN A 202 -11.65 10.31 -9.93
CA GLN A 202 -10.68 10.35 -11.03
C GLN A 202 -11.33 10.30 -12.44
N ASP A 203 -12.65 10.09 -12.55
CA ASP A 203 -13.36 10.05 -13.84
C ASP A 203 -14.02 11.39 -14.19
N ALA A 204 -13.19 12.38 -14.51
CA ALA A 204 -13.65 13.71 -14.92
C ALA A 204 -14.64 13.67 -16.11
N LEU A 205 -14.45 12.74 -17.06
CA LEU A 205 -15.39 12.58 -18.18
C LEU A 205 -16.73 12.00 -17.72
N GLY A 206 -16.73 11.04 -16.80
CA GLY A 206 -17.95 10.50 -16.20
C GLY A 206 -18.75 11.60 -15.50
N ARG A 207 -18.10 12.36 -14.61
CA ARG A 207 -18.72 13.51 -13.92
C ARG A 207 -19.30 14.54 -14.88
N PHE A 208 -18.54 14.93 -15.92
CA PHE A 208 -19.05 15.81 -16.96
C PHE A 208 -20.31 15.26 -17.68
N ILE A 209 -20.33 13.97 -18.00
CA ILE A 209 -21.49 13.35 -18.65
C ILE A 209 -22.70 13.38 -17.71
N ASP A 210 -22.50 13.06 -16.44
CA ASP A 210 -23.58 13.01 -15.44
C ASP A 210 -24.14 14.40 -15.11
N GLU A 211 -23.28 15.44 -15.09
CA GLU A 211 -23.65 16.80 -14.70
C GLU A 211 -24.09 17.69 -15.86
N CYS A 212 -23.50 17.54 -17.05
CA CYS A 212 -23.68 18.46 -18.17
C CYS A 212 -24.33 17.85 -19.40
N CYS A 213 -24.58 16.53 -19.40
CA CYS A 213 -25.13 15.85 -20.56
C CYS A 213 -26.42 15.09 -20.24
N GLU A 214 -27.26 14.94 -21.25
CA GLU A 214 -28.38 14.00 -21.25
C GLU A 214 -28.04 12.83 -22.19
N VAL A 215 -28.17 11.61 -21.69
CA VAL A 215 -27.93 10.37 -22.44
C VAL A 215 -29.26 9.78 -22.90
N ASN A 216 -29.52 9.81 -24.21
CA ASN A 216 -30.76 9.34 -24.84
C ASN A 216 -30.48 8.84 -26.26
N VAL A 217 -31.13 7.76 -26.70
CA VAL A 217 -30.99 7.17 -28.04
C VAL A 217 -31.16 8.17 -29.20
N ASN A 218 -31.99 9.20 -29.01
CA ASN A 218 -32.26 10.23 -30.02
C ASN A 218 -31.38 11.48 -29.87
N ALA A 219 -30.56 11.57 -28.82
CA ALA A 219 -29.72 12.72 -28.56
C ALA A 219 -28.51 12.77 -29.50
N GLN A 220 -28.17 13.97 -29.95
CA GLN A 220 -27.01 14.23 -30.79
C GLN A 220 -26.33 15.54 -30.41
N VAL A 221 -25.01 15.56 -30.48
CA VAL A 221 -24.19 16.76 -30.24
C VAL A 221 -22.99 16.77 -31.15
N LYS A 222 -22.61 17.96 -31.67
CA LYS A 222 -21.39 18.07 -32.47
C LYS A 222 -20.17 17.73 -31.64
N THR A 223 -19.23 17.01 -32.23
CA THR A 223 -17.98 16.61 -31.56
C THR A 223 -17.21 17.83 -31.02
N SER A 224 -17.18 18.93 -31.79
CA SER A 224 -16.52 20.18 -31.39
C SER A 224 -17.19 20.87 -30.21
N GLU A 225 -18.53 20.95 -30.22
CA GLU A 225 -19.31 21.57 -29.15
C GLU A 225 -19.17 20.78 -27.84
N LEU A 226 -19.30 19.46 -27.90
CA LEU A 226 -19.15 18.59 -26.73
C LEU A 226 -17.76 18.68 -26.12
N PHE A 227 -16.71 18.65 -26.95
CA PHE A 227 -15.34 18.78 -26.44
C PHE A 227 -15.04 20.17 -25.87
N LYS A 228 -15.59 21.24 -26.48
CA LYS A 228 -15.48 22.61 -25.95
C LYS A 228 -16.14 22.71 -24.58
N ALA A 229 -17.37 22.22 -24.44
CA ALA A 229 -18.10 22.20 -23.17
C ALA A 229 -17.34 21.39 -22.11
N TYR A 230 -16.83 20.21 -22.46
CA TYR A 230 -16.01 19.39 -21.55
C TYR A 230 -14.76 20.12 -21.07
N LYS A 231 -14.05 20.79 -21.98
CA LYS A 231 -12.85 21.55 -21.63
C LYS A 231 -13.16 22.69 -20.67
N THR A 232 -14.22 23.47 -20.96
CA THR A 232 -14.69 24.54 -20.08
C THR A 232 -15.07 24.01 -18.70
N TRP A 233 -15.86 22.94 -18.64
CA TRP A 233 -16.26 22.30 -17.38
C TRP A 233 -15.04 21.81 -16.57
N CYS A 234 -14.03 21.22 -17.23
CA CYS A 234 -12.79 20.83 -16.55
C CYS A 234 -12.06 22.04 -15.96
N ASP A 235 -11.92 23.13 -16.73
CA ASP A 235 -11.24 24.34 -16.29
C ASP A 235 -11.97 24.98 -15.08
N GLU A 236 -13.31 24.96 -15.07
CA GLU A 236 -14.16 25.45 -13.97
C GLU A 236 -14.08 24.58 -12.71
N ASN A 237 -13.93 23.26 -12.87
CA ASN A 237 -13.84 22.30 -11.76
C ASN A 237 -12.39 22.04 -11.28
N GLY A 238 -11.40 22.71 -11.87
CA GLY A 238 -9.98 22.50 -11.55
C GLY A 238 -9.42 21.16 -12.01
N ASP A 239 -10.12 20.47 -12.91
CA ASP A 239 -9.73 19.21 -13.52
C ASP A 239 -8.89 19.45 -14.77
N ARG A 240 -8.00 18.50 -15.09
CA ARG A 240 -7.19 18.58 -16.31
C ARG A 240 -7.90 17.88 -17.46
N ALA A 241 -8.41 18.64 -18.42
CA ALA A 241 -9.06 18.10 -19.61
C ALA A 241 -8.17 17.12 -20.38
N GLU A 242 -8.75 16.00 -20.83
CA GLU A 242 -8.13 15.09 -21.78
C GLU A 242 -7.81 15.79 -23.11
N LYS A 243 -6.79 15.31 -23.84
CA LYS A 243 -6.56 15.76 -25.22
C LYS A 243 -7.72 15.29 -26.09
N ASN A 244 -8.08 16.06 -27.13
CA ASN A 244 -9.21 15.76 -28.02
C ASN A 244 -9.23 14.30 -28.54
N ASN A 245 -8.08 13.79 -29.00
CA ASN A 245 -7.97 12.39 -29.45
C ASN A 245 -8.24 11.35 -28.35
N GLU A 246 -7.86 11.64 -27.10
CA GLU A 246 -8.10 10.74 -25.97
C GLU A 246 -9.55 10.85 -25.50
N PHE A 247 -10.10 12.07 -25.41
CA PHE A 247 -11.52 12.31 -25.14
C PHE A 247 -12.42 11.51 -26.09
N GLY A 248 -12.13 11.54 -27.38
CA GLY A 248 -12.89 10.77 -28.36
C GLY A 248 -12.81 9.26 -28.18
N LYS A 249 -11.66 8.72 -27.73
CA LYS A 249 -11.52 7.29 -27.37
C LYS A 249 -12.28 6.97 -26.08
N SER A 250 -12.21 7.85 -25.09
CA SER A 250 -12.88 7.71 -23.79
C SER A 250 -14.40 7.70 -23.91
N LEU A 251 -14.96 8.51 -24.83
CA LEU A 251 -16.38 8.47 -25.20
C LEU A 251 -16.80 7.17 -25.88
N ARG A 252 -16.03 6.70 -26.87
CA ARG A 252 -16.32 5.41 -27.54
C ARG A 252 -16.29 4.22 -26.58
N LYS A 253 -15.34 4.20 -25.64
CA LYS A 253 -15.29 3.18 -24.58
C LYS A 253 -16.54 3.14 -23.71
N ARG A 254 -17.28 4.25 -23.63
CA ARG A 254 -18.56 4.39 -22.90
C ARG A 254 -19.78 4.13 -23.78
N GLY A 255 -19.58 3.75 -25.05
CA GLY A 255 -20.65 3.41 -26.00
C GLY A 255 -21.09 4.58 -26.88
N PHE A 256 -20.46 5.75 -26.80
CA PHE A 256 -20.79 6.89 -27.65
C PHE A 256 -19.98 6.83 -28.96
N GLU A 257 -20.62 6.35 -30.01
CA GLU A 257 -20.00 6.26 -31.33
C GLU A 257 -20.12 7.57 -32.13
N PRO A 258 -19.02 8.05 -32.73
CA PRO A 258 -19.07 9.22 -33.60
C PRO A 258 -19.68 8.86 -34.95
N SER A 259 -20.50 9.75 -35.46
CA SER A 259 -21.08 9.73 -36.79
C SER A 259 -20.70 11.01 -37.54
N ARG A 260 -21.01 11.02 -38.83
CA ARG A 260 -20.73 12.15 -39.72
C ARG A 260 -21.93 12.44 -40.60
N SER A 261 -22.19 13.72 -40.80
CA SER A 261 -23.05 14.24 -41.85
C SER A 261 -22.19 14.78 -42.99
N LYS A 262 -22.81 15.39 -44.01
CA LYS A 262 -22.08 16.08 -45.08
C LYS A 262 -21.29 17.31 -44.56
N THR A 263 -21.66 17.86 -43.41
CA THR A 263 -21.17 19.16 -42.93
C THR A 263 -20.52 19.11 -41.54
N SER A 264 -20.70 18.03 -40.76
CA SER A 264 -20.19 17.97 -39.38
C SER A 264 -19.99 16.54 -38.86
N ARG A 265 -19.19 16.41 -37.80
CA ARG A 265 -19.05 15.20 -36.98
C ARG A 265 -19.82 15.38 -35.67
N PHE A 266 -20.51 14.34 -35.24
CA PHE A 266 -21.36 14.36 -34.05
C PHE A 266 -21.30 13.02 -33.32
N TYR A 267 -21.66 13.01 -32.04
CA TYR A 267 -21.89 11.80 -31.28
C TYR A 267 -23.39 11.52 -31.21
N ASN A 268 -23.77 10.24 -31.31
CA ASN A 268 -25.13 9.78 -31.04
C ASN A 268 -25.25 9.32 -29.59
N GLY A 269 -26.45 9.40 -29.04
CA GLY A 269 -26.72 8.89 -27.69
C GLY A 269 -26.50 9.91 -26.58
N ILE A 270 -26.01 11.12 -26.90
CA ILE A 270 -25.63 12.13 -25.93
C ILE A 270 -25.88 13.55 -26.47
N GLN A 271 -26.36 14.44 -25.60
CA GLN A 271 -26.50 15.87 -25.86
C GLN A 271 -26.13 16.68 -24.62
N LEU A 272 -25.81 17.97 -24.80
CA LEU A 272 -25.61 18.88 -23.66
C LEU A 272 -26.96 19.27 -23.06
N LEU A 273 -27.01 19.44 -21.74
CA LEU A 273 -28.20 19.96 -21.07
C LEU A 273 -28.45 21.41 -21.48
N SER A 274 -29.68 21.72 -21.86
CA SER A 274 -30.11 23.05 -22.27
C SER A 274 -30.23 23.96 -21.03
N GLY A 275 -29.15 24.59 -20.59
CA GLY A 275 -29.20 25.52 -19.45
C GLY A 275 -27.84 26.00 -18.96
N GLY A 276 -27.31 27.04 -19.62
CA GLY A 276 -26.12 27.76 -19.19
C GLY A 276 -25.88 28.95 -20.13
N ASP A 277 -26.65 30.02 -19.93
CA ASP A 277 -26.43 31.32 -20.59
C ASP A 277 -24.99 31.79 -20.30
N GLY A 278 -24.10 31.61 -21.28
CA GLY A 278 -22.69 31.96 -21.09
C GLY A 278 -21.74 31.62 -22.24
N LEU A 279 -22.23 31.44 -23.47
CA LEU A 279 -21.35 31.38 -24.64
C LEU A 279 -21.86 32.37 -25.68
N GLY A 280 -21.45 33.62 -25.50
CA GLY A 280 -21.52 34.64 -26.53
C GLY A 280 -20.81 34.16 -27.79
N ASP A 281 -21.49 34.39 -28.91
CA ASP A 281 -20.97 34.21 -30.25
C ASP A 281 -19.61 34.88 -30.45
N GLY A 282 -18.73 34.20 -31.19
CA GLY A 282 -17.58 34.84 -31.81
C GLY A 282 -16.22 34.26 -31.45
N TYR A 283 -15.92 33.06 -31.96
CA TYR A 283 -14.59 32.75 -32.48
C TYR A 283 -14.75 31.75 -33.63
N GLU A 284 -14.64 32.25 -34.86
CA GLU A 284 -14.54 31.45 -36.06
C GLU A 284 -13.31 30.54 -35.95
N ALA A 285 -13.53 29.24 -36.06
CA ALA A 285 -12.46 28.28 -36.24
C ALA A 285 -11.95 28.41 -37.67
N ASN A 286 -10.82 29.09 -37.86
CA ASN A 286 -10.05 28.96 -39.09
C ASN A 286 -9.38 27.59 -39.10
N ASP A 287 -9.92 26.73 -39.96
CA ASP A 287 -9.32 25.51 -40.45
C ASP A 287 -8.13 25.91 -41.32
N ASP A 288 -6.90 25.62 -40.88
CA ASP A 288 -5.74 25.50 -41.75
C ASP A 288 -4.67 24.63 -41.07
N GLY A 289 -4.57 23.39 -41.55
CA GLY A 289 -3.41 22.55 -41.32
C GLY A 289 -2.28 22.92 -42.27
N ALA A 290 -1.14 23.35 -41.74
CA ALA A 290 0.15 23.18 -42.39
C ALA A 290 1.30 23.24 -41.36
N LEU A 291 2.12 22.19 -41.39
CA LEU A 291 3.46 22.17 -40.80
C LEU A 291 4.36 23.13 -41.57
N ASP A 292 5.08 24.04 -40.90
CA ASP A 292 6.51 24.20 -41.17
C ASP A 292 7.29 24.92 -40.04
N LYS A 293 8.60 24.63 -40.02
CA LYS A 293 9.62 25.04 -39.03
C LYS A 293 10.04 26.51 -39.16
N LYS A 294 10.33 27.16 -38.01
CA LYS A 294 11.66 27.74 -37.60
C LYS A 294 11.51 28.87 -36.57
N GLY A 295 12.39 28.81 -35.54
CA GLY A 295 13.31 29.90 -35.23
C GLY A 295 12.84 31.08 -34.36
N ASP A 296 13.21 31.00 -33.08
CA ASP A 296 14.01 32.01 -32.34
C ASP A 296 13.36 33.26 -31.72
N SER A 297 13.89 33.57 -30.52
CA SER A 297 13.73 34.76 -29.65
C SER A 297 12.32 35.00 -29.06
N GLY A 298 12.11 35.32 -27.80
CA GLY A 298 12.95 35.84 -26.72
C GLY A 298 12.01 36.67 -25.83
N ASP A 299 12.28 36.68 -24.52
CA ASP A 299 11.70 37.57 -23.50
C ASP A 299 10.23 37.39 -23.09
N SER A 300 9.79 37.82 -21.91
CA SER A 300 10.26 37.80 -20.52
C SER A 300 9.18 38.57 -19.73
N PHE A 301 9.00 38.25 -18.43
CA PHE A 301 8.21 39.01 -17.44
C PHE A 301 6.68 39.06 -17.68
N THR A 302 5.78 39.18 -16.71
CA THR A 302 5.77 39.40 -15.24
C THR A 302 4.34 38.97 -14.84
N GLU A 303 4.15 38.14 -13.81
CA GLU A 303 3.95 38.55 -12.40
C GLU A 303 2.50 38.96 -12.04
N ASN A 304 1.95 38.16 -11.13
CA ASN A 304 1.17 38.52 -9.95
C ASN A 304 -0.24 39.16 -10.00
N SER A 305 -0.93 38.77 -8.92
CA SER A 305 -2.11 39.36 -8.31
C SER A 305 -3.44 38.86 -8.91
N SER A 306 -4.37 38.31 -8.14
CA SER A 306 -4.73 38.70 -6.78
C SER A 306 -5.46 37.56 -6.07
N ARG A 307 -5.01 37.25 -4.85
CA ARG A 307 -5.88 36.74 -3.79
C ARG A 307 -6.76 37.91 -3.33
N GLU A 308 -8.06 37.70 -3.21
CA GLU A 308 -8.87 38.10 -2.06
C GLU A 308 -10.34 37.73 -2.26
N ALA A 309 -11.04 37.56 -1.13
CA ALA A 309 -12.47 37.37 -0.95
C ALA A 309 -13.02 35.93 -1.07
N LEU A 310 -13.16 35.23 0.06
CA LEU A 310 -14.46 35.11 0.76
C LEU A 310 -14.37 34.10 1.90
N ALA A 311 -14.39 34.65 3.12
CA ALA A 311 -14.83 33.96 4.32
C ALA A 311 -16.26 34.45 4.64
N GLN A 312 -17.04 33.56 5.27
CA GLN A 312 -18.31 33.77 6.01
C GLN A 312 -19.60 33.29 5.34
N ALA A 313 -20.10 32.16 5.85
CA ALA A 313 -21.49 31.71 6.04
C ALA A 313 -21.40 30.17 6.23
N THR A 314 -21.92 29.48 7.24
CA THR A 314 -23.11 29.68 8.07
C THR A 314 -23.11 28.67 9.25
N HIS A 315 -23.73 29.05 10.36
CA HIS A 315 -24.19 28.17 11.46
C HIS A 315 -25.05 27.01 10.90
N GLY A 316 -25.23 25.83 11.50
CA GLY A 316 -25.14 25.38 12.88
C GLY A 316 -26.37 24.49 13.15
N VAL A 317 -26.20 23.19 13.40
CA VAL A 317 -27.27 22.33 13.96
C VAL A 317 -26.68 21.35 14.95
N LYS A 318 -27.31 21.31 16.13
CA LYS A 318 -27.03 20.55 17.35
C LYS A 318 -27.21 19.03 17.20
N LEU A 319 -26.32 18.29 17.87
CA LEU A 319 -26.45 16.88 18.27
C LEU A 319 -26.98 16.77 19.71
N SER A 320 -27.76 15.71 20.01
CA SER A 320 -27.79 14.96 21.29
C SER A 320 -28.88 13.84 21.24
N PRO A 321 -28.93 12.83 22.14
CA PRO A 321 -27.92 11.78 22.39
C PRO A 321 -28.50 10.33 22.54
N LEU A 322 -27.56 9.36 22.67
CA LEU A 322 -27.58 7.89 22.95
C LEU A 322 -28.71 7.29 23.84
N SER A 323 -29.12 6.01 23.70
CA SER A 323 -28.55 4.76 24.34
C SER A 323 -29.58 3.57 24.21
N PRO A 324 -29.39 2.34 24.76
CA PRO A 324 -28.32 1.32 24.62
C PRO A 324 -28.78 -0.17 24.43
N ILE A 325 -27.83 -1.03 24.02
CA ILE A 325 -27.48 -2.43 24.42
C ILE A 325 -28.57 -3.47 24.81
N ARG A 326 -28.47 -4.69 24.23
CA ARG A 326 -28.67 -5.98 24.94
C ARG A 326 -27.66 -7.06 24.51
N GLN A 327 -27.13 -7.77 25.51
CA GLN A 327 -26.31 -8.99 25.47
C GLN A 327 -27.20 -10.25 25.52
N ASP A 328 -26.66 -11.40 25.10
CA ASP A 328 -26.84 -12.78 25.63
C ASP A 328 -25.81 -13.65 24.87
N SER A 329 -24.77 -14.31 25.42
CA SER A 329 -24.58 -15.33 26.47
C SER A 329 -24.60 -16.79 25.95
N ASN A 330 -23.47 -17.50 26.23
CA ASN A 330 -23.30 -18.93 26.58
C ASN A 330 -23.00 -20.03 25.53
N ASN A 331 -21.80 -20.61 25.72
CA ASN A 331 -21.49 -21.99 26.14
C ASN A 331 -20.68 -22.96 25.23
N ASP A 332 -19.46 -23.26 25.71
CA ASP A 332 -18.78 -24.55 25.96
C ASP A 332 -18.82 -25.74 24.98
N GLY A 333 -17.62 -26.28 24.72
CA GLY A 333 -17.39 -27.65 24.24
C GLY A 333 -15.90 -27.96 23.96
N ALA A 334 -15.23 -28.64 24.91
CA ALA A 334 -13.81 -29.00 24.86
C ALA A 334 -13.51 -30.29 24.04
N SER A 335 -12.34 -30.37 23.40
CA SER A 335 -11.60 -31.61 23.06
C SER A 335 -10.13 -31.33 22.67
N GLN A 336 -9.20 -31.81 23.51
CA GLN A 336 -7.73 -32.12 23.40
C GLN A 336 -6.88 -31.66 22.19
N PRO A 337 -5.59 -31.30 22.42
CA PRO A 337 -4.51 -31.86 21.57
C PRO A 337 -3.17 -32.19 22.28
N SER A 338 -2.41 -33.09 21.65
CA SER A 338 -0.98 -33.41 21.87
C SER A 338 -0.12 -32.87 20.69
N PRO A 339 1.23 -32.90 20.71
CA PRO A 339 2.17 -32.26 21.62
C PRO A 339 2.99 -31.10 20.95
N SER A 340 3.12 -30.00 21.70
CA SER A 340 4.26 -29.07 21.88
C SER A 340 5.31 -28.80 20.76
N ASN A 341 5.35 -27.53 20.30
CA ASN A 341 6.58 -26.83 19.87
C ASN A 341 6.89 -25.74 20.91
N LEU A 342 8.06 -25.81 21.55
CA LEU A 342 8.54 -24.86 22.57
C LEU A 342 8.72 -23.44 22.00
N LYS A 343 8.29 -22.42 22.75
CA LYS A 343 8.55 -20.99 22.51
C LYS A 343 9.63 -20.51 23.49
N LEU A 344 10.70 -19.91 23.00
CA LEU A 344 11.67 -19.17 23.82
C LEU A 344 11.09 -17.78 24.20
N SER A 345 11.18 -17.39 25.49
CA SER A 345 10.81 -16.08 26.06
C SER A 345 11.81 -14.92 25.71
N PRO A 346 11.43 -13.64 25.93
CA PRO A 346 12.10 -12.47 25.31
C PRO A 346 13.17 -11.75 26.14
N SER A 347 13.63 -12.30 27.28
CA SER A 347 14.42 -11.53 28.25
C SER A 347 15.93 -11.42 27.96
N LEU A 348 16.46 -12.06 26.92
CA LEU A 348 17.91 -12.06 26.63
C LEU A 348 18.43 -10.92 25.75
N ASN A 349 17.57 -10.04 25.20
CA ASN A 349 18.03 -9.03 24.22
C ASN A 349 18.54 -7.71 24.83
N ASN A 350 18.48 -7.52 26.15
CA ASN A 350 18.79 -6.22 26.78
C ASN A 350 19.92 -6.29 27.82
N LEU A 351 21.14 -6.62 27.40
CA LEU A 351 22.37 -6.18 28.09
C LEU A 351 23.43 -5.83 27.03
N ALA A 352 23.64 -4.53 26.82
CA ALA A 352 24.41 -3.96 25.72
C ALA A 352 25.93 -3.94 25.95
N LEU A 353 26.69 -4.17 24.88
CA LEU A 353 27.90 -3.40 24.53
C LEU A 353 27.88 -3.21 23.02
N THR A 354 27.81 -1.97 22.55
CA THR A 354 27.76 -1.61 21.12
C THR A 354 29.03 -2.09 20.40
N PRO A 355 28.92 -2.87 19.30
CA PRO A 355 30.04 -3.04 18.39
C PRO A 355 29.68 -2.55 16.97
N SER A 356 30.71 -2.07 16.27
CA SER A 356 30.63 -1.59 14.88
C SER A 356 30.02 -2.63 13.93
N GLN A 357 29.41 -2.13 12.83
CA GLN A 357 28.58 -2.79 11.80
C GLN A 357 29.10 -4.10 11.16
N GLY A 358 30.20 -4.71 11.61
CA GLY A 358 30.67 -6.04 11.21
C GLY A 358 30.57 -7.12 12.30
N GLN A 359 30.04 -6.84 13.51
CA GLN A 359 29.94 -7.80 14.62
C GLN A 359 28.50 -8.16 15.05
N ALA A 360 27.48 -7.50 14.49
CA ALA A 360 26.08 -7.82 14.78
C ALA A 360 25.65 -9.20 14.24
N GLU A 361 26.29 -9.69 13.17
CA GLU A 361 26.04 -11.02 12.59
C GLU A 361 26.54 -12.21 13.44
N GLN A 362 27.38 -11.97 14.46
CA GLN A 362 27.81 -13.01 15.43
C GLN A 362 26.97 -13.03 16.72
N SER A 363 25.99 -12.14 16.84
CA SER A 363 25.15 -12.09 18.03
C SER A 363 24.04 -13.15 17.92
N PHE A 364 23.96 -14.05 18.91
CA PHE A 364 22.96 -15.13 19.13
C PHE A 364 23.26 -16.56 18.65
N ASN A 365 24.26 -16.84 17.81
CA ASN A 365 24.49 -18.22 17.36
C ASN A 365 24.88 -19.20 18.49
N TYR A 366 25.60 -18.73 19.51
CA TYR A 366 26.00 -19.57 20.64
C TYR A 366 24.82 -20.02 21.53
N TYR A 367 23.74 -19.24 21.65
CA TYR A 367 22.55 -19.67 22.39
C TYR A 367 21.84 -20.82 21.66
N ASN A 368 21.70 -20.69 20.34
CA ASN A 368 21.09 -21.74 19.50
C ASN A 368 21.94 -23.01 19.49
N ASP A 369 23.27 -22.89 19.39
CA ASP A 369 24.17 -24.05 19.39
C ASP A 369 24.19 -24.78 20.75
N ILE A 370 24.16 -24.03 21.86
CA ILE A 370 23.99 -24.61 23.21
C ILE A 370 22.66 -25.35 23.30
N PHE A 371 21.57 -24.76 22.79
CA PHE A 371 20.24 -25.36 22.80
C PHE A 371 20.18 -26.65 21.99
N GLU A 372 20.72 -26.63 20.76
CA GLU A 372 20.74 -27.80 19.88
C GLU A 372 21.54 -28.96 20.50
N LEU A 373 22.74 -28.69 21.03
CA LEU A 373 23.54 -29.74 21.65
C LEU A 373 22.95 -30.24 22.98
N SER A 374 22.22 -29.39 23.71
CA SER A 374 21.49 -29.78 24.92
C SER A 374 20.31 -30.71 24.60
N THR A 375 19.57 -30.46 23.52
CA THR A 375 18.47 -31.35 23.07
C THR A 375 18.99 -32.71 22.57
N LYS A 376 20.23 -32.77 22.08
CA LYS A 376 20.95 -34.02 21.78
C LYS A 376 21.43 -34.76 23.05
N GLY A 377 21.20 -34.20 24.23
CA GLY A 377 21.47 -34.83 25.53
C GLY A 377 22.94 -34.85 25.95
N LEU A 378 23.78 -34.00 25.34
CA LEU A 378 25.19 -33.85 25.72
C LEU A 378 25.32 -33.21 27.11
N SER A 379 26.41 -33.53 27.82
CA SER A 379 26.77 -32.83 29.05
C SER A 379 27.34 -31.45 28.75
N TRP A 380 27.21 -30.52 29.69
CA TRP A 380 27.70 -29.16 29.57
C TRP A 380 29.21 -29.12 29.31
N VAL A 381 30.00 -29.99 29.95
CA VAL A 381 31.44 -30.08 29.66
C VAL A 381 31.70 -30.39 28.19
N ASN A 382 30.92 -31.29 27.57
CA ASN A 382 31.07 -31.64 26.16
C ASN A 382 30.57 -30.54 25.22
N ILE A 383 29.44 -29.89 25.57
CA ILE A 383 28.92 -28.72 24.84
C ILE A 383 29.95 -27.60 24.85
N ARG A 384 30.45 -27.25 26.04
CA ARG A 384 31.47 -26.21 26.24
C ARG A 384 32.74 -26.54 25.46
N ALA A 385 33.22 -27.78 25.50
CA ALA A 385 34.42 -28.19 24.77
C ALA A 385 34.26 -28.06 23.24
N GLN A 386 33.10 -28.43 22.69
CA GLN A 386 32.84 -28.35 21.24
C GLN A 386 32.70 -26.91 20.74
N LEU A 387 32.11 -26.05 21.55
CA LEU A 387 31.81 -24.66 21.17
C LEU A 387 32.94 -23.68 21.53
N THR A 388 33.85 -24.06 22.42
CA THR A 388 34.99 -23.21 22.85
C THR A 388 35.86 -22.71 21.70
N PRO A 389 36.24 -23.53 20.69
CA PRO A 389 37.04 -23.04 19.56
C PRO A 389 36.38 -21.92 18.75
N GLN A 390 35.04 -21.84 18.78
CA GLN A 390 34.26 -20.90 18.01
C GLN A 390 33.89 -19.63 18.80
N TYR A 391 33.53 -19.78 20.08
CA TYR A 391 32.96 -18.68 20.87
C TYR A 391 33.77 -18.31 22.12
N GLY A 392 34.74 -19.13 22.52
CA GLY A 392 35.52 -18.95 23.74
C GLY A 392 34.78 -19.37 25.02
N THR A 393 35.54 -19.79 26.03
CA THR A 393 34.99 -20.36 27.28
C THR A 393 34.18 -19.38 28.10
N ALA A 394 34.67 -18.15 28.26
CA ALA A 394 34.05 -17.13 29.12
C ALA A 394 32.65 -16.72 28.62
N LEU A 395 32.47 -16.65 27.29
CA LEU A 395 31.20 -16.27 26.69
C LEU A 395 30.16 -17.40 26.83
N LEU A 396 30.58 -18.66 26.66
CA LEU A 396 29.71 -19.82 26.84
C LEU A 396 29.27 -19.99 28.31
N ASP A 397 30.15 -19.73 29.26
CA ASP A 397 29.81 -19.81 30.69
C ASP A 397 28.81 -18.73 31.10
N ASN A 398 28.94 -17.52 30.56
CA ASN A 398 27.95 -16.45 30.75
C ASN A 398 26.61 -16.83 30.09
N ALA A 399 26.63 -17.33 28.86
CA ALA A 399 25.42 -17.76 28.15
C ALA A 399 24.67 -18.86 28.91
N LYS A 400 25.37 -19.85 29.48
CA LYS A 400 24.74 -20.85 30.36
C LYS A 400 24.10 -20.22 31.58
N LYS A 401 24.80 -19.28 32.24
CA LYS A 401 24.28 -18.60 33.43
C LYS A 401 23.02 -17.81 33.09
N ASP A 402 23.00 -17.14 31.94
CA ASP A 402 21.87 -16.35 31.46
C ASP A 402 20.67 -17.26 31.14
N LEU A 403 20.88 -18.37 30.43
CA LEU A 403 19.83 -19.36 30.15
C LEU A 403 19.19 -19.96 31.42
N ILE A 404 20.00 -20.19 32.47
CA ILE A 404 19.50 -20.69 33.77
C ILE A 404 18.73 -19.58 34.51
N THR A 405 19.28 -18.37 34.54
CA THR A 405 18.70 -17.23 35.28
C THR A 405 17.36 -16.81 34.69
N GLU A 406 17.25 -16.82 33.36
CA GLU A 406 16.04 -16.48 32.63
C GLU A 406 15.03 -17.66 32.54
N GLY A 407 15.36 -18.81 33.16
CA GLY A 407 14.42 -19.92 33.33
C GLY A 407 14.20 -20.77 32.07
N PHE A 408 15.05 -20.67 31.06
CA PHE A 408 14.95 -21.49 29.85
C PHE A 408 15.42 -22.92 30.08
N VAL A 409 16.45 -23.10 30.91
CA VAL A 409 17.05 -24.41 31.19
C VAL A 409 17.25 -24.60 32.68
N THR A 410 17.11 -25.84 33.14
CA THR A 410 17.63 -26.28 34.43
C THR A 410 18.96 -26.98 34.24
N TYR A 411 19.92 -26.73 35.13
CA TYR A 411 21.20 -27.43 35.12
C TYR A 411 21.22 -28.46 36.24
N ASN A 412 21.42 -29.73 35.88
CA ASN A 412 21.60 -30.81 36.85
C ASN A 412 23.10 -31.01 37.12
N GLN A 413 23.53 -30.68 38.35
CA GLN A 413 24.93 -30.77 38.75
C GLN A 413 25.45 -32.22 38.84
N HIS A 414 24.58 -33.20 39.05
CA HIS A 414 24.97 -34.62 39.17
C HIS A 414 25.19 -35.27 37.80
N THR A 415 24.41 -34.89 36.79
CA THR A 415 24.51 -35.44 35.43
C THR A 415 25.27 -34.53 34.46
N ASP A 416 25.62 -33.33 34.90
CA ASP A 416 26.20 -32.26 34.10
C ASP A 416 25.35 -31.91 32.85
N LYS A 417 24.02 -32.00 32.94
CA LYS A 417 23.13 -31.76 31.78
C LYS A 417 22.30 -30.49 31.94
N LEU A 418 22.09 -29.81 30.82
CA LEU A 418 21.10 -28.75 30.67
C LEU A 418 19.80 -29.38 30.16
N THR A 419 18.73 -29.22 30.91
CA THR A 419 17.40 -29.71 30.56
C THR A 419 16.49 -28.52 30.26
N MET A 420 15.90 -28.51 29.07
CA MET A 420 14.98 -27.46 28.66
C MET A 420 13.72 -27.44 29.54
N LEU A 421 13.30 -26.26 29.95
CA LEU A 421 11.97 -26.01 30.50
C LEU A 421 11.05 -25.55 29.37
N ASN A 422 9.83 -26.09 29.32
CA ASN A 422 8.83 -25.82 28.28
C ASN A 422 8.27 -24.40 28.32
#